data_AF-A0A7C2XX07-F1
#
_entry.id   AF-A0A7C2XX07-F1
#
_cell.length_a   1.000
_cell.length_b   1.000
_cell.length_c   1.000
_cell.angle_alpha   90.00
_cell.angle_beta   90.00
_cell.angle_gamma   90.00
#
_symmetry.space_group_name_H-M   'P 1'
#
loop_
_entity.id
_entity.type
_entity.pdbx_description
1 polymer ?
#
loop_
_entity_poly.entity_id
_entity_poly.type
_entity_poly.pdbx_seq_one_letter_code
_entity_poly.pdbx_strand_id
1 'polypeptide(L)' 'MEPVVRYSLCPDCGACPEVAIYPDRVLIGEEGNQVRLTRQEWERLVAAVRSGELDATADPCCPDCPPDCC' A
#
# COMPACT_ATOMS: atom_id res chain seq x y z
N MET A 1 -22.42 1.52 -4.17
CA MET A 1 -21.92 0.13 -4.24
C MET A 1 -20.98 -0.05 -3.08
N GLU A 2 -21.21 -1.04 -2.22
CA GLU A 2 -20.37 -1.31 -1.05
C GLU A 2 -19.20 -2.22 -1.42
N PRO A 3 -18.03 -2.09 -0.76
CA PRO A 3 -16.90 -2.99 -0.99
C PRO A 3 -17.21 -4.38 -0.44
N VAL A 4 -16.63 -5.39 -1.07
CA VAL A 4 -16.68 -6.79 -0.59
C VAL A 4 -15.84 -6.93 0.67
N VAL A 5 -14.70 -6.24 0.72
CA VAL A 5 -13.79 -6.20 1.87
C VAL A 5 -13.28 -4.78 2.05
N ARG A 6 -13.23 -4.33 3.29
CA ARG A 6 -12.70 -3.02 3.68
C ARG A 6 -11.68 -3.19 4.80
N TYR A 7 -10.48 -2.66 4.60
CA TYR A 7 -9.46 -2.53 5.62
C TYR A 7 -9.25 -1.04 5.91
N SER A 8 -9.27 -0.64 7.17
CA SER A 8 -8.98 0.74 7.59
C SER A 8 -7.91 0.71 8.67
N LEU A 9 -7.04 1.73 8.68
CA LEU A 9 -6.06 1.94 9.76
C LEU A 9 -6.72 2.44 11.05
N CYS A 10 -7.92 2.99 10.96
CA CYS A 10 -8.70 3.43 12.12
C CYS A 10 -10.20 3.07 11.91
N PRO A 11 -10.83 2.31 12.81
CA PRO A 11 -12.26 1.99 12.69
C PRO A 11 -13.16 3.16 13.09
N ASP A 12 -12.65 4.14 13.82
CA ASP A 12 -13.43 5.20 14.46
C ASP A 12 -13.48 6.52 13.65
N CYS A 13 -12.71 6.67 12.57
CA CYS A 13 -12.71 7.90 11.77
C CYS A 13 -12.66 7.63 10.26
N GLY A 14 -13.24 8.56 9.48
CA GLY A 14 -13.18 8.54 8.01
C GLY A 14 -11.98 9.28 7.43
N ALA A 15 -11.06 9.74 8.27
CA ALA A 15 -9.89 10.54 7.90
C ALA A 15 -8.59 9.72 7.87
N CYS A 16 -8.69 8.39 7.94
CA CYS A 16 -7.54 7.52 7.79
C CYS A 16 -7.61 6.78 6.46
N PRO A 17 -6.46 6.50 5.84
CA PRO A 17 -6.40 5.71 4.62
C PRO A 17 -7.06 4.35 4.79
N GLU A 18 -7.76 3.92 3.74
CA GLU A 18 -8.40 2.62 3.65
C GLU A 18 -8.02 1.87 2.38
N VAL A 19 -8.24 0.56 2.41
CA VAL A 19 -8.21 -0.32 1.24
C VAL A 19 -9.60 -0.93 1.08
N ALA A 20 -10.30 -0.52 0.02
CA ALA A 20 -11.64 -1.01 -0.31
C ALA A 20 -11.59 -1.88 -1.57
N ILE A 21 -11.95 -3.16 -1.43
CA ILE A 21 -11.90 -4.16 -2.49
C ILE A 21 -13.31 -4.37 -3.06
N TYR A 22 -13.48 -4.10 -4.34
CA TYR A 22 -14.70 -4.35 -5.11
C TYR A 22 -14.49 -5.55 -6.06
N PRO A 23 -15.54 -6.05 -6.74
CA PRO A 23 -15.38 -7.13 -7.71
C PRO A 23 -14.40 -6.77 -8.84
N ASP A 24 -14.48 -5.54 -9.37
CA ASP A 24 -13.76 -5.08 -10.56
C ASP A 24 -12.52 -4.23 -10.27
N ARG A 25 -12.39 -3.69 -9.06
CA ARG A 25 -11.36 -2.69 -8.72
C ARG A 25 -10.99 -2.68 -7.24
N VAL A 26 -9.89 -2.02 -6.92
CA VAL A 26 -9.46 -1.70 -5.56
C VAL A 26 -9.25 -0.20 -5.45
N LEU A 27 -9.72 0.38 -4.34
CA LEU A 27 -9.46 1.77 -3.97
C LEU A 27 -8.52 1.78 -2.76
N ILE A 28 -7.49 2.61 -2.81
CA ILE A 28 -6.53 2.79 -1.71
C ILE A 28 -6.38 4.28 -1.44
N GLY A 29 -6.53 4.68 -0.17
CA GLY A 29 -6.30 6.06 0.27
C GLY A 29 -7.47 6.63 1.06
N GLU A 30 -7.59 7.96 1.04
CA GLU A 30 -8.58 8.74 1.78
C GLU A 30 -9.25 9.77 0.86
N GLU A 31 -10.27 10.47 1.35
CA GLU A 31 -10.97 11.48 0.56
C GLU A 31 -9.99 12.55 0.04
N GLY A 32 -10.03 12.82 -1.27
CA GLY A 32 -9.14 13.77 -1.94
C GLY A 32 -7.75 13.22 -2.29
N ASN A 33 -7.36 12.06 -1.76
CA ASN A 33 -6.09 11.39 -2.10
C ASN A 33 -6.28 9.87 -2.18
N GLN A 34 -6.90 9.42 -3.27
CA GLN A 34 -7.23 8.03 -3.48
C GLN A 34 -6.77 7.55 -4.85
N VAL A 35 -6.08 6.41 -4.89
CA VAL A 35 -5.76 5.71 -6.14
C VAL A 35 -6.81 4.64 -6.42
N ARG A 36 -7.16 4.49 -7.69
CA ARG A 36 -8.01 3.41 -8.19
C ARG A 36 -7.18 2.46 -9.02
N LEU A 37 -7.18 1.19 -8.63
CA LEU A 37 -6.50 0.11 -9.32
C LEU A 37 -7.50 -0.86 -9.92
N THR A 38 -7.22 -1.34 -11.12
CA THR A 38 -7.85 -2.55 -11.66
C THR A 38 -7.43 -3.77 -10.85
N ARG A 39 -8.12 -4.89 -11.02
CA ARG A 39 -7.74 -6.17 -10.40
C ARG A 39 -6.29 -6.57 -10.72
N GLN A 40 -5.87 -6.41 -11.97
CA GLN A 40 -4.54 -6.80 -12.41
C GLN A 40 -3.44 -5.91 -11.81
N GLU A 41 -3.69 -4.59 -11.73
CA GLU A 41 -2.75 -3.67 -11.08
C GLU A 41 -2.63 -3.95 -9.58
N TRP A 42 -3.74 -4.27 -8.92
CA TRP A 42 -3.75 -4.68 -7.52
C TRP A 42 -2.93 -5.95 -7.29
N GLU A 43 -3.13 -6.99 -8.11
CA GLU A 43 -2.36 -8.23 -8.02
C GLU A 43 -0.85 -7.99 -8.20
N ARG A 44 -0.49 -7.11 -9.14
CA ARG A 44 0.90 -6.73 -9.38
C ARG A 44 1.50 -5.98 -8.19
N LEU A 45 0.75 -5.04 -7.61
CA LEU A 45 1.15 -4.32 -6.39
C LEU A 45 1.35 -5.29 -5.22
N VAL A 46 0.41 -6.19 -4.98
CA VAL A 46 0.53 -7.20 -3.91
C VAL A 46 1.73 -8.12 -4.13
N ALA A 47 2.00 -8.53 -5.37
CA ALA A 47 3.17 -9.33 -5.70
C ALA A 47 4.46 -8.57 -5.39
N ALA A 48 4.56 -7.30 -5.79
CA ALA A 48 5.74 -6.46 -5.56
C ALA A 48 5.97 -6.16 -4.06
N VAL A 49 4.91 -5.96 -3.27
CA VAL A 49 5.02 -5.84 -1.81
C VAL A 49 5.54 -7.15 -1.19
N ARG A 50 4.98 -8.29 -1.60
CA ARG A 50 5.34 -9.60 -1.03
C ARG A 50 6.74 -10.08 -1.44
N SER A 51 7.20 -9.70 -2.63
CA SER A 51 8.56 -10.01 -3.09
C SER A 51 9.63 -9.12 -2.46
N GLY A 52 9.23 -8.04 -1.78
CA GLY A 52 10.15 -7.01 -1.30
C GLY A 52 10.67 -6.07 -2.39
N GLU A 53 10.10 -6.10 -3.61
CA GLU A 53 10.48 -5.17 -4.70
C GLU A 53 10.21 -3.71 -4.33
N LEU A 54 9.21 -3.48 -3.47
CA LEU A 54 8.85 -2.14 -2.97
C LEU A 54 9.42 -1.84 -1.58
N ASP A 55 10.33 -2.68 -1.07
CA ASP A 55 10.95 -2.44 0.22
C ASP A 55 11.99 -1.32 0.10
N ALA A 56 11.64 -0.14 0.61
CA ALA A 56 12.53 1.02 0.66
C ALA A 56 13.70 0.83 1.64
N THR A 57 13.74 -0.27 2.40
CA THR A 57 14.89 -0.63 3.25
C THR A 57 15.99 -1.40 2.52
N ALA A 58 15.86 -1.61 1.20
CA ALA A 58 16.95 -2.09 0.33
C ALA A 58 18.04 -1.02 0.10
N ASP A 59 18.44 -0.31 1.16
CA ASP A 59 19.74 0.30 1.27
C ASP A 59 20.42 -0.22 2.56
N PRO A 60 21.18 -1.33 2.49
CA PRO A 60 21.93 -1.81 3.65
C PRO A 60 23.07 -0.87 4.06
N CYS A 61 23.36 0.19 3.29
CA CYS A 61 24.44 1.14 3.53
C CYS A 61 24.01 2.54 3.07
N CYS A 62 23.24 3.27 3.91
CA CYS A 62 22.91 4.67 3.64
C CYS A 62 24.12 5.39 3.03
N PRO A 63 23.97 6.21 1.97
CA PRO A 63 25.11 6.80 1.23
C PRO A 63 26.05 7.68 2.08
N ASP A 64 25.67 7.98 3.33
CA ASP A 64 26.43 8.76 4.31
C ASP A 64 26.73 7.99 5.62
N CYS A 65 26.59 6.65 5.68
CA CYS A 65 26.92 5.90 6.89
C CYS A 65 28.41 5.51 6.95
N PRO A 66 29.11 5.70 8.08
CA PRO A 66 30.48 5.21 8.26
C PRO A 66 30.55 3.67 8.20
N PRO A 67 31.72 3.10 7.87
CA PRO A 67 31.89 1.70 7.45
C PRO A 67 31.66 0.62 8.52
N ASP A 68 31.16 0.98 9.71
CA ASP A 68 31.00 0.06 10.86
C ASP A 68 29.53 -0.13 11.30
N CYS A 69 28.55 0.29 10.49
CA CYS A 69 27.11 0.25 10.86
C CYS A 69 26.28 -0.86 10.18
N CYS A 70 26.89 -1.96 9.74
CA CYS A 70 26.19 -3.17 9.30
C CYS A 70 26.38 -4.32 10.29
#